data_AF-A0A6F9B8P0-F1
#
_entry.id   AF-A0A6F9B8P0-F1
#
_cell.length_a   1.000
_cell.length_b   1.000
_cell.length_c   1.000
_cell.angle_alpha   90.00
_cell.angle_beta   90.00
_cell.angle_gamma   90.00
#
_symmetry.space_group_name_H-M   'P 1'
#
loop_
_entity.id
_entity.type
_entity.pdbx_description
1 polymer ?
#
loop_
_entity_poly.entity_id
_entity_poly.type
_entity_poly.pdbx_seq_one_letter_code
_entity_poly.pdbx_strand_id
1 'polypeptide(L)' 'QTKMECEWKPDEQGLQQILQLLKESQSPDTSTQRSVQQRLEHLNQYPDFNNYLIFVLTKLKSE' A
#
# COMPACT_ATOMS: atom_id res chain seq x y z
N GLN A 1 24.58 -16.21 -13.38
CA GLN A 1 23.12 -16.03 -13.26
C GLN A 1 22.88 -14.70 -12.57
N THR A 2 22.78 -13.63 -13.36
CA THR A 2 22.60 -12.27 -12.85
C THR A 2 21.14 -12.13 -12.44
N LYS A 3 20.86 -12.26 -11.13
CA LYS A 3 19.59 -11.77 -10.59
C LYS A 3 19.62 -10.26 -10.78
N MET A 4 18.95 -9.79 -11.82
CA MET A 4 18.57 -8.40 -11.94
C MET A 4 17.57 -8.16 -10.81
N GLU A 5 18.09 -7.83 -9.62
CA GLU A 5 17.30 -7.18 -8.58
C GLU A 5 16.91 -5.83 -9.19
N CYS A 6 15.79 -5.78 -9.89
CA CYS A 6 15.06 -4.53 -10.03
C CYS A 6 14.80 -4.09 -8.59
N GLU A 7 15.65 -3.20 -8.06
CA GLU A 7 15.43 -2.53 -6.78
C GLU A 7 14.11 -1.79 -6.92
N TRP A 8 13.02 -2.48 -6.59
CA TRP A 8 11.73 -1.85 -6.48
C TRP A 8 11.91 -0.73 -5.44
N LYS A 9 11.69 0.51 -5.87
CA LYS A 9 11.79 1.69 -5.02
C LYS A 9 10.39 2.26 -4.88
N PRO A 10 9.90 2.44 -3.65
CA PRO A 10 8.62 3.07 -3.46
C PRO A 10 8.71 4.54 -3.93
N ASP A 11 7.75 4.94 -4.74
CA ASP A 11 7.48 6.34 -5.03
C ASP A 11 6.75 6.98 -3.84
N GLU A 12 7.05 8.25 -3.56
CA GLU A 12 6.47 9.00 -2.45
C GLU A 12 4.94 9.11 -2.60
N GLN A 13 4.42 9.32 -3.81
CA GLN A 13 2.99 9.39 -4.06
C GLN A 13 2.33 8.04 -3.81
N GLY A 14 2.97 6.96 -4.27
CA GLY A 14 2.53 5.59 -4.00
C GLY A 14 2.42 5.33 -2.50
N LEU A 15 3.46 5.68 -1.73
CA LEU A 15 3.45 5.52 -0.28
C LEU A 15 2.35 6.34 0.40
N GLN A 16 2.16 7.60 0.00
CA GLN A 16 1.10 8.46 0.54
C GLN A 16 -0.28 7.85 0.31
N GLN A 17 -0.54 7.28 -0.88
CA GLN A 17 -1.81 6.59 -1.16
C GLN A 17 -2.02 5.40 -0.24
N ILE A 18 -0.98 4.61 0.02
CA ILE A 18 -1.05 3.42 0.89
C ILE A 18 -1.27 3.81 2.34
N LEU A 19 -0.54 4.82 2.83
CA LEU A 19 -0.70 5.35 4.18
C LEU A 19 -2.11 5.91 4.38
N GLN A 20 -2.62 6.64 3.38
CA GLN A 20 -3.98 7.15 3.41
C GLN A 20 -5.00 6.01 3.43
N LEU A 21 -4.83 4.99 2.58
CA LEU A 21 -5.69 3.81 2.55
C LEU A 21 -5.70 3.07 3.89
N LEU A 22 -4.54 2.89 4.52
CA LEU A 22 -4.40 2.26 5.85
C LEU A 22 -5.03 3.12 6.96
N LYS A 23 -4.99 4.44 6.84
CA LYS A 23 -5.65 5.35 7.79
C LYS A 23 -7.17 5.30 7.63
N GLU A 24 -7.65 5.34 6.39
CA GLU A 24 -9.06 5.22 6.05
C GLU A 24 -9.60 3.85 6.47
N SER A 25 -8.82 2.76 6.35
CA SER A 25 -9.24 1.41 6.76
C SER A 25 -9.46 1.25 8.26
N GLN A 26 -8.87 2.13 9.07
CA GLN A 26 -9.06 2.18 10.53
C GLN A 26 -10.28 3.01 10.93
N SER A 27 -10.91 3.71 9.98
CA SER A 27 -12.10 4.53 10.28
C SER A 27 -13.33 3.63 10.49
N PRO A 28 -14.16 3.90 11.51
CA PRO A 28 -15.39 3.14 11.74
C PRO A 28 -16.52 3.49 10.74
N ASP A 29 -16.33 4.53 9.93
CA ASP A 29 -17.30 4.98 8.93
C ASP A 29 -17.53 3.97 7.80
N THR A 30 -18.79 3.54 7.64
CA THR A 30 -19.18 2.58 6.59
C THR A 30 -18.93 3.10 5.17
N SER A 31 -19.06 4.41 4.95
CA SER A 31 -18.78 5.04 3.65
C SER A 31 -17.27 5.01 3.32
N THR A 32 -16.44 5.27 4.33
CA THR A 32 -14.98 5.21 4.21
C THR A 32 -14.53 3.77 3.98
N GLN A 33 -15.07 2.80 4.72
CA GLN A 33 -14.81 1.37 4.54
C GLN A 33 -15.11 0.89 3.11
N ARG A 34 -16.26 1.25 2.54
CA ARG A 34 -16.57 0.91 1.12
C ARG A 34 -15.57 1.51 0.15
N SER A 35 -15.20 2.78 0.36
CA SER A 35 -14.27 3.48 -0.51
C SER A 35 -12.87 2.84 -0.47
N VAL A 36 -12.42 2.45 0.73
CA VAL A 36 -11.17 1.71 0.94
C VAL A 36 -11.21 0.36 0.24
N GLN A 37 -12.31 -0.38 0.36
CA GLN A 37 -12.46 -1.69 -0.26
C GLN A 37 -12.33 -1.62 -1.80
N GLN A 38 -13.03 -0.68 -2.43
CA GLN A 38 -12.95 -0.47 -3.88
C GLN A 38 -11.53 -0.08 -4.34
N ARG A 39 -10.85 0.78 -3.56
CA ARG A 39 -9.45 1.16 -3.84
C ARG A 39 -8.51 -0.03 -3.67
N LEU A 40 -8.68 -0.84 -2.62
CA LEU A 40 -7.91 -2.06 -2.41
C LEU A 40 -8.06 -3.04 -3.57
N GLU A 41 -9.28 -3.28 -4.05
CA GLU A 41 -9.54 -4.18 -5.17
C GLU A 41 -8.86 -3.71 -6.47
N HIS A 42 -8.95 -2.41 -6.75
CA HIS A 42 -8.26 -1.78 -7.90
C HIS A 42 -6.74 -1.91 -7.76
N LEU A 43 -6.20 -1.57 -6.59
CA LEU A 43 -4.76 -1.60 -6.34
C LEU A 43 -4.20 -3.02 -6.31
N ASN A 44 -4.98 -4.03 -5.91
CA ASN A 44 -4.59 -5.44 -5.91
C ASN A 44 -4.37 -6.01 -7.33
N GLN A 45 -4.80 -5.30 -8.39
CA GLN A 45 -4.44 -5.63 -9.77
C GLN A 45 -2.97 -5.31 -10.09
N TYR A 46 -2.32 -4.46 -9.29
CA TYR A 46 -0.95 -4.04 -9.50
C TYR A 46 0.00 -4.85 -8.61
N PRO A 47 0.97 -5.58 -9.17
CA PRO A 47 1.92 -6.35 -8.37
C PRO A 47 2.77 -5.47 -7.45
N ASP A 48 3.03 -4.22 -7.86
CA ASP A 48 3.76 -3.23 -7.06
C ASP A 48 3.04 -2.84 -5.77
N PHE A 49 1.70 -2.92 -5.73
CA PHE A 49 0.92 -2.61 -4.54
C PHE A 49 1.34 -3.47 -3.35
N ASN A 50 1.58 -4.76 -3.58
CA ASN A 50 2.05 -5.67 -2.54
C ASN A 50 3.44 -5.28 -2.03
N ASN A 51 4.33 -4.83 -2.92
CA ASN A 51 5.65 -4.34 -2.53
C ASN A 51 5.54 -3.07 -1.66
N TYR A 52 4.62 -2.15 -2.01
CA TYR A 52 4.33 -0.98 -1.17
C TYR A 52 3.78 -1.35 0.20
N LEU A 53 2.83 -2.29 0.27
CA LEU A 53 2.29 -2.76 1.54
C LEU A 53 3.38 -3.36 2.42
N ILE A 54 4.22 -4.23 1.87
CA ILE A 54 5.33 -4.85 2.61
C ILE A 54 6.30 -3.78 3.09
N PHE A 55 6.67 -2.82 2.25
CA PHE A 55 7.56 -1.72 2.63
C PHE A 55 6.99 -0.89 3.78
N VAL A 56 5.72 -0.47 3.66
CA VAL A 56 5.03 0.31 4.70
C VAL A 56 4.92 -0.49 5.99
N LEU A 57 4.53 -1.76 5.95
CA LEU A 57 4.39 -2.62 7.13
C LEU A 57 5.73 -2.92 7.82
N THR A 58 6.80 -3.09 7.05
CA THR A 58 8.15 -3.34 7.60
C THR A 58 8.79 -2.09 8.18
N LYS A 59 8.58 -0.93 7.55
CA LYS A 59 9.10 0.36 8.03
C LYS A 59 8.30 0.95 9.19
N LEU A 60 6.97 0.85 9.18
CA LEU A 60 6.11 1.38 10.26
C LEU A 60 6.25 0.63 11.59
N LYS A 61 6.70 -0.63 11.59
CA LYS A 61 6.93 -1.38 12.85
C LYS A 61 8.22 -0.99 13.59
N SER A 62 8.99 -0.04 13.07
CA SER A 62 10.28 0.36 13.65
C SER A 62 10.20 1.60 14.56
N GLU A 63 9.02 1.97 15.07
CA GLU A 63 8.85 2.96 16.15
C GLU A 63 8.54 2.30 17.49
#